data_AF-A0A3B3HYG5-F1
#
_entry.id   AF-A0A3B3HYG5-F1
#
_cell.length_a   1.000
_cell.length_b   1.000
_cell.length_c   1.000
_cell.angle_alpha   90.00
_cell.angle_beta   90.00
_cell.angle_gamma   90.00
#
_symmetry.space_group_name_H-M   'P 1'
#
loop_
_entity.id
_entity.type
_entity.pdbx_description
1 polymer ?
#
loop_
_entity_poly.entity_id
_entity_poly.type
_entity_poly.pdbx_seq_one_letter_code
_entity_poly.pdbx_strand_id
1 'polypeptide(L)'
;GVNQSIRNLSVTEITTSSISLNWTEPLGNSSFYRVQWKNGSSTLNTSVFEKTTTISNLTAGVRYGINVTAVRRLVHRQVEFNKRNLLQ
;
A
#
# COMPACT_ATOMS: atom_id res chain seq x y z
N GLY A 1 -7.22 -9.09 4.23
CA GLY A 1 -7.42 -7.71 3.77
C GLY A 1 -7.64 -7.76 2.28
N VAL A 2 -8.56 -6.95 1.76
CA VAL A 2 -8.73 -6.85 0.30
C VAL A 2 -7.67 -5.88 -0.22
N ASN A 3 -6.91 -6.29 -1.23
CA ASN A 3 -5.95 -5.42 -1.91
C ASN A 3 -6.68 -4.69 -3.05
N GLN A 4 -6.48 -3.37 -3.17
CA GLN A 4 -7.05 -2.56 -4.24
C GLN A 4 -5.93 -1.88 -5.05
N SER A 5 -6.19 -1.69 -6.34
CA SER A 5 -5.28 -0.95 -7.23
C SER A 5 -5.42 0.54 -6.96
N ILE A 6 -4.30 1.21 -6.68
CA ILE A 6 -4.25 2.66 -6.62
C ILE A 6 -4.53 3.29 -8.00
N ARG A 7 -4.80 4.60 -8.02
CA ARG A 7 -5.01 5.37 -9.25
C ARG A 7 -3.89 6.39 -9.43
N ASN A 8 -3.59 6.77 -10.67
CA ASN A 8 -2.66 7.87 -11.00
C ASN A 8 -1.30 7.77 -10.29
N LEU A 9 -0.66 6.59 -10.29
CA LEU A 9 0.71 6.45 -9.78
C LEU A 9 1.65 7.31 -10.62
N SER A 10 2.37 8.24 -10.00
CA SER A 10 3.32 9.09 -10.70
C SER A 10 4.62 9.24 -9.93
N VAL A 11 5.70 9.50 -10.68
CA VAL A 11 7.00 9.84 -10.14
C VAL A 11 7.09 11.36 -10.08
N THR A 12 7.38 11.90 -8.91
CA THR A 12 7.47 13.36 -8.70
C THR A 12 8.90 13.86 -8.71
N GLU A 13 9.87 13.03 -8.34
CA GLU A 13 11.29 13.38 -8.32
C GLU A 13 12.16 12.13 -8.49
N ILE A 14 13.29 12.29 -9.18
CA ILE A 14 14.32 11.25 -9.33
C ILE A 14 15.67 11.89 -9.03
N THR A 15 16.43 11.25 -8.14
CA THR A 15 17.85 11.55 -7.92
C THR A 15 18.69 10.33 -8.30
N THR A 16 20.02 10.42 -8.12
CA THR A 16 20.91 9.27 -8.33
C THR A 16 20.69 8.14 -7.32
N SER A 17 20.05 8.41 -6.18
CA SER A 17 19.88 7.45 -5.08
C SER A 17 18.46 7.38 -4.52
N SER A 18 17.50 8.10 -5.09
CA SER A 18 16.11 8.09 -4.64
C SER A 18 15.09 8.33 -5.74
N ILE A 19 13.87 7.86 -5.50
CA ILE A 19 12.68 8.12 -6.32
C ILE A 19 11.54 8.53 -5.40
N SER A 20 10.94 9.69 -5.64
CA SER A 20 9.73 10.16 -4.96
C SER A 20 8.49 9.84 -5.80
N LEU A 21 7.44 9.34 -5.14
CA LEU A 21 6.23 8.84 -5.74
C LEU A 21 5.01 9.48 -5.10
N ASN A 22 3.96 9.69 -5.88
CA ASN A 22 2.63 9.95 -5.35
C ASN A 22 1.57 9.11 -6.07
N TRP A 23 0.40 9.00 -5.46
CA TRP A 23 -0.74 8.32 -6.06
C TRP A 23 -2.07 8.85 -5.52
N THR A 24 -3.15 8.45 -6.17
CA THR A 24 -4.52 8.70 -5.73
C THR A 24 -5.11 7.44 -5.10
N GLU A 25 -5.77 7.61 -3.96
CA GLU A 25 -6.49 6.54 -3.25
C GLU A 25 -7.54 5.87 -4.15
N PRO A 26 -7.74 4.53 -4.08
CA PRO A 26 -8.84 3.86 -4.78
C PRO A 26 -10.22 4.33 -4.29
N LEU A 27 -11.27 3.96 -5.04
CA LEU A 27 -12.66 4.35 -4.71
C LEU A 27 -13.19 3.69 -3.42
N GLY A 28 -12.54 2.64 -2.92
CA GLY A 28 -12.78 2.10 -1.57
C GLY A 28 -11.67 2.54 -0.62
N ASN A 29 -12.03 3.06 0.56
CA ASN A 29 -11.06 3.51 1.56
C ASN A 29 -9.95 2.48 1.80
N SER A 30 -8.72 2.99 1.87
CA SER A 30 -7.52 2.21 2.17
C SER A 30 -7.09 2.44 3.62
N SER A 31 -6.49 1.44 4.25
CA SER A 31 -5.91 1.62 5.59
C SER A 31 -4.45 2.06 5.51
N PHE A 32 -3.71 1.51 4.55
CA PHE A 32 -2.32 1.85 4.26
C PHE A 32 -1.98 1.37 2.83
N TYR A 33 -0.78 1.70 2.37
CA TYR A 33 -0.25 1.30 1.08
C TYR A 33 1.03 0.49 1.28
N ARG A 34 1.18 -0.58 0.50
CA ARG A 34 2.43 -1.33 0.39
C ARG A 34 3.14 -0.90 -0.89
N VAL A 35 4.34 -0.37 -0.74
CA VAL A 35 5.22 0.03 -1.84
C VAL A 35 6.29 -1.04 -1.99
N GLN A 36 6.45 -1.59 -3.18
CA GLN A 36 7.43 -2.62 -3.51
C GLN A 36 8.31 -2.17 -4.67
N TRP A 37 9.61 -2.41 -4.59
CA TRP A 37 10.54 -2.13 -5.69
C TRP A 37 11.53 -3.27 -5.86
N LYS A 38 11.91 -3.53 -7.12
CA LYS A 38 12.82 -4.64 -7.46
C LYS A 38 13.80 -4.31 -8.58
N ASN A 39 15.01 -4.86 -8.52
CA ASN A 39 16.04 -4.78 -9.56
C ASN A 39 16.45 -6.19 -10.05
N GLY A 40 15.54 -6.86 -10.76
CA GLY A 40 15.75 -8.25 -11.15
C GLY A 40 15.53 -9.19 -9.95
N SER A 41 16.59 -9.56 -9.24
CA SER A 41 16.55 -10.61 -8.21
C SER A 41 16.07 -10.13 -6.84
N SER A 42 16.40 -8.88 -6.46
CA SER A 42 16.05 -8.37 -5.12
C SER A 42 14.70 -7.68 -5.15
N THR A 43 13.82 -8.03 -4.21
CA THR A 43 12.55 -7.34 -3.98
C THR A 43 12.52 -6.75 -2.57
N LEU A 44 12.37 -5.44 -2.49
CA LEU A 44 12.23 -4.68 -1.25
C LEU A 44 10.81 -4.13 -1.14
N ASN A 45 10.38 -3.84 0.08
CA ASN A 45 9.07 -3.23 0.31
C ASN A 45 9.04 -2.39 1.58
N THR A 46 8.07 -1.48 1.63
CA THR A 46 7.70 -0.70 2.82
C THR A 46 6.19 -0.50 2.88
N SER A 47 5.68 -0.14 4.06
CA SER A 47 4.29 0.25 4.25
C SER A 47 4.22 1.71 4.66
N VAL A 48 3.31 2.47 4.04
CA VAL A 48 3.09 3.89 4.31
C VAL A 48 1.61 4.18 4.45
N PHE A 49 1.27 5.18 5.24
CA PHE A 49 -0.13 5.63 5.42
C PHE A 49 -0.48 6.77 4.46
N GLU A 50 0.52 7.56 4.09
CA GLU A 50 0.38 8.66 3.16
C GLU A 50 0.25 8.18 1.71
N LYS A 51 -0.25 9.07 0.85
CA LYS A 51 -0.43 8.83 -0.60
C LYS A 51 0.83 9.19 -1.40
N THR A 52 1.96 9.23 -0.71
CA THR A 52 3.27 9.63 -1.22
C THR A 52 4.36 8.91 -0.44
N THR A 53 5.51 8.67 -1.08
CA THR A 53 6.71 8.21 -0.39
C THR A 53 7.97 8.49 -1.21
N THR A 54 9.12 8.45 -0.54
CA THR A 54 10.43 8.44 -1.20
C THR A 54 11.11 7.12 -0.93
N ILE A 55 11.48 6.42 -2.00
CA ILE A 55 12.32 5.24 -1.95
C ILE A 55 13.78 5.72 -2.00
N SER A 56 14.54 5.47 -0.94
CA SER A 56 15.95 5.87 -0.81
C SER A 56 16.91 4.70 -1.00
N ASN A 57 18.22 4.99 -1.01
CA ASN A 57 19.30 4.01 -1.11
C ASN A 57 19.27 3.18 -2.41
N LEU A 58 18.88 3.81 -3.51
CA LEU A 58 18.93 3.22 -4.84
C LEU A 58 20.33 3.36 -5.45
N THR A 59 20.67 2.45 -6.36
CA THR A 59 21.92 2.49 -7.10
C THR A 59 21.74 3.25 -8.41
N ALA A 60 22.60 4.23 -8.68
CA ALA A 60 22.59 5.00 -9.92
C ALA A 60 22.75 4.09 -11.15
N GLY A 61 21.99 4.37 -12.21
CA GLY A 61 22.02 3.60 -13.46
C GLY A 61 21.27 2.26 -13.42
N VAL A 62 20.70 1.87 -12.28
CA VAL A 62 19.92 0.62 -12.14
C VAL A 62 18.43 0.87 -12.40
N ARG A 63 17.82 -0.01 -13.20
CA ARG A 63 16.37 0.02 -13.45
C ARG A 63 15.62 -0.68 -12.32
N TYR A 64 14.68 0.03 -11.71
CA TYR A 64 13.77 -0.51 -10.70
C TYR A 64 12.35 -0.64 -11.24
N GLY A 65 11.71 -1.78 -11.00
CA GLY A 65 10.27 -1.95 -11.18
C GLY A 65 9.55 -1.64 -9.87
N ILE A 66 8.64 -0.67 -9.87
CA ILE A 66 7.91 -0.21 -8.68
C ILE A 66 6.43 -0.62 -8.79
N ASN A 67 5.88 -1.13 -7.69
CA ASN A 67 4.46 -1.42 -7.55
C ASN A 67 3.94 -0.86 -6.23
N VAL A 68 2.76 -0.24 -6.25
CA VAL A 68 2.08 0.27 -5.05
C VAL A 68 0.71 -0.38 -4.97
N THR A 69 0.43 -1.02 -3.85
CA THR A 69 -0.83 -1.73 -3.60
C THR A 69 -1.52 -1.13 -2.39
N ALA A 70 -2.80 -0.78 -2.52
CA ALA A 70 -3.59 -0.32 -1.39
C ALA A 70 -4.10 -1.51 -0.58
N VAL A 71 -3.99 -1.44 0.75
CA VAL A 71 -4.40 -2.52 1.66
C VAL A 71 -5.53 -2.03 2.55
N ARG A 72 -6.67 -2.71 2.49
CA ARG A 72 -7.83 -2.46 3.35
C ARG A 72 -7.86 -3.44 4.52
N ARG A 73 -7.83 -2.92 5.75
CA ARG A 73 -8.14 -3.72 6.95
C ARG A 73 -9.65 -3.76 7.12
N LEU A 74 -10.25 -4.93 6.91
CA LEU A 74 -11.62 -5.20 7.32
C LEU A 74 -11.59 -5.65 8.79
N VAL A 75 -12.25 -4.89 9.66
CA VAL A 75 -12.54 -5.35 11.02
C VAL A 75 -14.00 -5.78 11.01
N HIS A 76 -14.26 -7.07 11.03
CA HIS A 76 -15.61 -7.57 11.31
C HIS A 76 -15.69 -7.80 12.82
N ARG A 77 -16.54 -7.02 13.51
CA ARG A 77 -16.98 -7.37 14.87
C ARG A 77 -18.28 -8.15 14.71
N GLN A 78 -18.30 -9.37 15.23
CA GLN A 78 -19.52 -10.16 15.34
C GLN A 78 -19.99 -10.12 16.79
N VAL A 79 -21.28 -9.88 17.00
CA VAL A 79 -21.96 -10.11 18.27
C VAL A 79 -22.87 -11.31 18.05
N GLU A 80 -22.67 -12.38 18.83
CA GLU A 80 -23.57 -13.52 18.83
C GLU A 80 -24.74 -13.24 19.77
N PHE A 81 -25.97 -13.33 19.26
CA PHE A 81 -27.18 -13.29 20.07
C PHE A 81 -27.77 -14.69 20.19
N ASN A 82 -27.92 -15.18 21.42
CA ASN A 82 -28.65 -16.42 21.69
C ASN A 82 -30.16 -16.12 21.86
N LYS A 83 -30.99 -16.66 20.97
CA LYS A 83 -32.47 -16.54 21.05
C LYS A 83 -33.08 -17.16 22.31
N ARG A 84 -32.33 -17.93 23.12
CA ARG A 84 -32.82 -18.51 24.39
C ARG A 84 -32.89 -17.51 25.56
N ASN A 85 -32.40 -16.28 25.41
CA ASN A 85 -32.42 -15.27 26.46
C ASN A 85 -33.55 -14.23 26.34
N LEU A 86 -34.54 -14.44 25.46
CA LEU A 86 -35.69 -13.52 25.30
C LEU A 86 -36.97 -14.03 26.00
N LEU A 87 -36.88 -15.12 26.78
CA LEU A 87 -38.01 -15.74 27.47
C LEU A 87 -37.70 -16.12 28.93
N GLN A 88 -36.80 -15.38 29.61
CA GLN A 88 -36.68 -15.40 31.07
C GLN A 88 -36.92 -13.99 31.61
#